data_AF-A0A1V5ZA10-F1
#
_entry.id   AF-A0A1V5ZA10-F1
#
_cell.length_a   1.000
_cell.length_b   1.000
_cell.length_c   1.000
_cell.angle_alpha   90.00
_cell.angle_beta   90.00
_cell.angle_gamma   90.00
#
_symmetry.space_group_name_H-M   'P 1'
#
loop_
_entity.id
_entity.type
_entity.pdbx_description
1 polymer ?
#
loop_
_entity_poly.entity_id
_entity_poly.type
_entity_poly.pdbx_seq_one_letter_code
_entity_poly.pdbx_strand_id
1 'polypeptide(L)'
;MGFWHRNITGSDSVKNCTQEKRAVEKPKEQISGGNAQTPKAKKLKIPLNKTTSEVKYILNSVVFSCPICDEINTLDLNELDPILGGETLCVQCQDVLHVPGGYRTRSELPKLKIYAGLPVAVRKFPVFYWNHPVIHELDERGITRIIIQYGLWGFCQRCHHQFSPAVLMNLPHTTGEIVDYRSLSSDEMVEMKSLRTGCCPYCSHRILLVIISEVPHYVISASENLSHRWDDRR
;
A
#
# COMPACT_ATOMS: atom_id res chain seq x y z
N MET A 1 -10.89 13.98 11.53
CA MET A 1 -10.00 14.93 10.81
C MET A 1 -8.86 15.32 11.74
N GLY A 2 -7.80 14.52 11.76
CA GLY A 2 -6.61 14.77 12.58
C GLY A 2 -5.36 14.65 11.72
N PHE A 3 -5.18 15.61 10.80
CA PHE A 3 -3.96 15.77 10.04
C PHE A 3 -2.86 16.26 10.98
N TRP A 4 -1.86 15.43 11.25
CA TRP A 4 -0.67 15.83 11.99
C TRP A 4 0.19 16.75 11.11
N HIS A 5 -0.05 18.06 11.19
CA HIS A 5 0.85 19.06 10.62
C HIS A 5 2.09 19.20 11.50
N ARG A 6 3.26 18.77 10.98
CA ARG A 6 4.54 19.32 11.42
C ARG A 6 4.88 20.51 10.54
N ASN A 7 4.87 21.70 11.13
CA ASN A 7 5.49 22.90 10.55
C ASN A 7 7.00 22.67 10.43
N ILE A 8 7.50 22.54 9.20
CA ILE A 8 8.94 22.65 8.92
C ILE A 8 9.16 24.01 8.25
N THR A 9 9.53 24.98 9.08
CA THR A 9 10.22 26.20 8.63
C THR A 9 11.67 25.82 8.33
N GLY A 10 12.15 26.12 7.12
CA GLY A 10 13.55 25.93 6.75
C GLY A 10 13.74 25.61 5.27
N SER A 11 14.27 26.58 4.55
CA SER A 11 14.68 26.48 3.16
C SER A 11 15.77 25.43 2.93
N ASP A 12 15.80 24.97 1.68
CA ASP A 12 16.95 24.46 0.93
C ASP A 12 17.20 22.95 0.76
N SER A 13 17.40 22.65 -0.53
CA SER A 13 18.05 21.50 -1.16
C SER A 13 17.18 20.27 -1.46
N VAL A 14 16.55 20.30 -2.64
CA VAL A 14 16.22 19.09 -3.42
C VAL A 14 17.55 18.36 -3.71
N LYS A 15 17.86 17.34 -2.91
CA LYS A 15 19.02 16.48 -3.15
C LYS A 15 18.65 15.44 -4.20
N ASN A 16 19.20 15.60 -5.40
CA ASN A 16 19.05 14.66 -6.49
C ASN A 16 19.65 13.29 -6.13
N CYS A 17 18.87 12.23 -6.33
CA CYS A 17 19.30 10.84 -6.17
C CYS A 17 20.12 10.43 -7.41
N THR A 18 21.44 10.57 -7.35
CA THR A 18 22.34 10.24 -8.46
C THR A 18 22.41 8.73 -8.69
N GLN A 19 22.22 8.29 -9.93
CA GLN A 19 22.49 6.91 -10.37
C GLN A 19 23.81 6.87 -11.14
N GLU A 20 24.74 6.01 -10.71
CA GLU A 20 25.89 5.62 -11.53
C GLU A 20 25.42 4.78 -12.72
N LYS A 21 25.63 5.28 -13.93
CA LYS A 21 25.46 4.52 -15.17
C LYS A 21 26.72 3.66 -15.39
N ARG A 22 26.57 2.33 -15.34
CA ARG A 22 27.53 1.42 -16.01
C ARG A 22 26.93 1.01 -17.35
N ALA A 23 27.66 1.31 -18.42
CA ALA A 23 27.40 0.78 -19.75
C ALA A 23 27.77 -0.70 -19.80
N VAL A 24 26.90 -1.54 -20.37
CA VAL A 24 27.24 -2.91 -20.74
C VAL A 24 26.68 -3.18 -22.14
N GLU A 25 27.57 -3.76 -22.95
CA GLU A 25 27.50 -3.98 -24.39
C GLU A 25 26.41 -4.98 -24.81
N LYS A 26 25.90 -4.83 -26.04
CA LYS A 26 24.99 -5.77 -26.71
C LYS A 26 25.74 -7.03 -27.16
N PRO A 27 25.18 -8.23 -26.99
CA PRO A 27 25.51 -9.38 -27.83
C PRO A 27 24.42 -9.65 -28.88
N LYS A 28 24.89 -10.15 -30.03
CA LYS A 28 24.16 -10.47 -31.27
C LYS A 28 23.19 -11.65 -31.12
N GLU A 29 22.15 -11.64 -31.95
CA GLU A 29 21.22 -12.76 -32.18
C GLU A 29 21.94 -13.98 -32.79
N GLN A 30 21.61 -15.18 -32.29
CA GLN A 30 21.71 -16.43 -33.02
C GLN A 30 20.45 -17.27 -32.75
N ILE A 31 19.77 -17.61 -33.84
CA ILE A 31 18.61 -18.51 -33.89
C ILE A 31 19.15 -19.94 -33.98
N SER A 32 18.76 -20.81 -33.05
CA SER A 32 18.80 -22.26 -33.26
C SER A 32 17.73 -22.91 -32.41
N GLY A 33 16.82 -23.61 -33.08
CA GLY A 33 15.68 -24.29 -32.49
C GLY A 33 16.07 -25.47 -31.59
N GLY A 34 15.26 -25.67 -30.57
CA GLY A 34 15.29 -26.82 -29.67
C GLY A 34 14.09 -26.69 -28.73
N ASN A 35 13.30 -27.75 -28.62
CA ASN A 35 12.09 -27.84 -27.79
C ASN A 35 12.31 -27.23 -26.40
N ALA A 36 11.91 -25.97 -26.24
CA ALA A 36 11.87 -25.33 -24.94
C ALA A 36 10.64 -25.86 -24.21
N GLN A 37 10.84 -26.87 -23.38
CA GLN A 37 10.03 -27.01 -22.18
C GLN A 37 10.06 -25.64 -21.51
N THR A 38 8.93 -24.93 -21.56
CA THR A 38 8.76 -23.65 -20.86
C THR A 38 9.22 -23.90 -19.43
N PRO A 39 10.27 -23.19 -18.94
CA PRO A 39 10.68 -23.37 -17.56
C PRO A 39 9.46 -23.03 -16.73
N LYS A 40 8.96 -23.99 -15.94
CA LYS A 40 7.87 -23.78 -14.98
C LYS A 40 8.23 -22.50 -14.24
N ALA A 41 7.53 -21.41 -14.55
CA ALA A 41 7.82 -20.11 -13.98
C ALA A 41 7.82 -20.32 -12.46
N LYS A 42 8.97 -20.08 -11.81
CA LYS A 42 9.05 -20.18 -10.35
C LYS A 42 7.99 -19.21 -9.84
N LYS A 43 6.89 -19.74 -9.27
CA LYS A 43 5.86 -18.91 -8.64
C LYS A 43 6.58 -18.02 -7.62
N LEU A 44 6.59 -16.71 -7.87
CA LEU A 44 7.18 -15.74 -6.96
C LEU A 44 6.47 -15.87 -5.62
N LYS A 45 7.20 -16.25 -4.56
CA LYS A 45 6.65 -16.27 -3.21
C LYS A 45 6.60 -14.84 -2.70
N ILE A 46 5.46 -14.19 -2.82
CA ILE A 46 5.23 -12.83 -2.32
C ILE A 46 4.95 -12.90 -0.80
N PRO A 47 5.70 -12.16 0.04
CA PRO A 47 5.41 -12.08 1.46
C PRO A 47 4.09 -11.35 1.72
N LEU A 48 3.35 -11.79 2.73
CA LEU A 48 2.10 -11.17 3.18
C LEU A 48 2.35 -10.30 4.42
N ASN A 49 1.47 -9.32 4.65
CA ASN A 49 1.44 -8.56 5.88
C ASN A 49 1.29 -9.49 7.09
N LYS A 50 2.09 -9.26 8.15
CA LYS A 50 1.84 -9.92 9.44
C LYS A 50 0.59 -9.33 10.07
N THR A 51 -0.18 -10.17 10.75
CA THR A 51 -1.43 -9.74 11.38
C THR A 51 -1.57 -10.24 12.82
N THR A 52 -2.38 -9.54 13.60
CA THR A 52 -2.93 -10.04 14.86
C THR A 52 -4.46 -10.01 14.80
N SER A 53 -5.09 -10.99 15.45
CA SER A 53 -6.54 -11.02 15.66
C SER A 53 -6.92 -10.95 17.14
N GLU A 54 -5.93 -10.86 18.04
CA GLU A 54 -6.16 -10.74 19.49
C GLU A 54 -6.48 -9.30 19.86
N VAL A 55 -7.70 -8.89 19.51
CA VAL A 55 -8.19 -7.52 19.72
C VAL A 55 -9.19 -7.49 20.87
N LYS A 56 -8.95 -6.64 21.86
CA LYS A 56 -9.84 -6.39 23.01
C LYS A 56 -10.42 -4.98 22.93
N TYR A 57 -11.66 -4.85 23.38
CA TYR A 57 -12.35 -3.56 23.46
C TYR A 57 -12.55 -3.18 24.92
N ILE A 58 -11.97 -2.05 25.33
CA ILE A 58 -12.00 -1.59 26.72
C ILE A 58 -12.36 -0.11 26.71
N LEU A 59 -13.49 0.27 27.32
CA LEU A 59 -13.85 1.67 27.63
C LEU A 59 -13.66 2.64 26.43
N ASN A 60 -14.11 2.22 25.23
CA ASN A 60 -13.98 2.94 23.95
C ASN A 60 -12.61 2.92 23.26
N SER A 61 -11.71 2.04 23.67
CA SER A 61 -10.42 1.83 23.01
C SER A 61 -10.28 0.41 22.46
N VAL A 62 -9.50 0.30 21.39
CA VAL A 62 -9.03 -0.96 20.81
C VAL A 62 -7.65 -1.26 21.39
N VAL A 63 -7.50 -2.42 22.02
CA VAL A 63 -6.24 -2.89 22.62
C VAL A 63 -5.80 -4.15 21.91
N PHE A 64 -4.54 -4.19 21.47
CA PHE A 64 -4.02 -5.27 20.64
C PHE A 64 -2.49 -5.38 20.72
N SER A 65 -1.96 -6.58 20.46
CA SER A 65 -0.51 -6.82 20.40
C SER A 65 0.04 -6.50 19.01
N CYS A 66 1.20 -5.85 18.93
CA CYS A 66 1.86 -5.55 17.66
C CYS A 66 2.21 -6.85 16.91
N PRO A 67 1.82 -7.04 15.63
CA PRO A 67 2.16 -8.25 14.87
C PRO A 67 3.67 -8.48 14.62
N ILE A 68 4.52 -7.50 14.93
CA ILE A 68 5.97 -7.55 14.72
C ILE A 68 6.73 -7.85 16.01
N CYS A 69 6.38 -7.16 17.09
CA CYS A 69 7.15 -7.16 18.34
C CYS A 69 6.33 -7.51 19.59
N ASP A 70 5.05 -7.87 19.42
CA ASP A 70 4.11 -8.28 20.47
C ASP A 70 3.80 -7.23 21.55
N GLU A 71 4.36 -6.02 21.43
CA GLU A 71 4.06 -4.89 22.32
C GLU A 71 2.56 -4.51 22.29
N ILE A 72 1.99 -4.20 23.44
CA ILE A 72 0.56 -3.85 23.53
C ILE A 72 0.37 -2.39 23.08
N ASN A 73 -0.51 -2.21 22.10
CA ASN A 73 -0.89 -0.92 21.57
C ASN A 73 -2.36 -0.64 21.91
N THR A 74 -2.68 0.63 22.06
CA THR A 74 -4.04 1.11 22.36
C THR A 74 -4.38 2.25 21.43
N LEU A 75 -5.59 2.25 20.88
CA LEU A 75 -6.09 3.29 20.00
C LEU A 75 -7.54 3.64 20.35
N ASP A 76 -7.87 4.93 20.43
CA ASP A 76 -9.25 5.36 20.67
C ASP A 76 -10.11 5.08 19.43
N LEU A 77 -11.27 4.48 19.63
CA LEU A 77 -12.24 4.25 18.55
C LEU A 77 -12.69 5.55 17.87
N ASN A 78 -12.63 6.69 18.55
CA ASN A 78 -12.98 7.99 17.99
C ASN A 78 -12.00 8.46 16.91
N GLU A 79 -10.77 7.94 16.92
CA GLU A 79 -9.74 8.26 15.93
C GLU A 79 -9.86 7.39 14.67
N LEU A 80 -10.67 6.32 14.73
CA LEU A 80 -10.87 5.39 13.62
C LEU A 80 -12.05 5.81 12.76
N ASP A 81 -11.83 5.88 11.45
CA ASP A 81 -12.92 5.98 10.49
C ASP A 81 -13.77 4.69 10.55
N PRO A 82 -15.10 4.80 10.60
CA PRO A 82 -15.97 3.63 10.75
C PRO A 82 -15.95 2.70 9.53
N ILE A 83 -15.48 3.15 8.37
CA ILE A 83 -15.41 2.38 7.13
C ILE A 83 -13.97 2.03 6.82
N LEU A 84 -13.09 3.04 6.77
CA LEU A 84 -11.69 2.88 6.38
C LEU A 84 -10.82 2.36 7.53
N GLY A 85 -11.21 2.61 8.78
CA GLY A 85 -10.36 2.37 9.93
C GLY A 85 -9.35 3.50 10.11
N GLY A 86 -8.12 3.14 10.45
CA GLY A 86 -7.05 4.12 10.63
C GLY A 86 -5.71 3.47 10.92
N GLU A 87 -4.68 4.29 10.92
CA GLU A 87 -3.30 3.87 11.09
C GLU A 87 -2.69 4.45 12.35
N THR A 88 -1.85 3.65 13.01
CA THR A 88 -1.07 4.07 14.18
C THR A 88 0.34 3.53 14.09
N LEU A 89 1.27 4.13 14.82
CA LEU A 89 2.62 3.62 14.95
C LEU A 89 2.72 2.72 16.17
N CYS A 90 3.39 1.57 16.03
CA CYS A 90 3.73 0.77 17.18
C CYS A 90 4.58 1.58 18.16
N VAL A 91 4.19 1.63 19.42
CA VAL A 91 4.91 2.40 20.45
C VAL A 91 6.36 1.98 20.60
N GLN A 92 6.67 0.68 20.37
CA GLN A 92 8.01 0.12 20.51
C GLN A 92 8.79 0.06 19.20
N CYS A 93 8.30 -0.68 18.20
CA CYS A 93 9.05 -0.90 16.95
C CYS A 93 8.87 0.21 15.91
N GLN A 94 7.96 1.17 16.15
CA GLN A 94 7.63 2.28 15.23
C GLN A 94 7.18 1.82 13.84
N ASP A 95 6.73 0.57 13.69
CA ASP A 95 6.12 0.10 12.46
C ASP A 95 4.69 0.67 12.31
N VAL A 96 4.24 0.83 11.07
CA VAL A 96 2.89 1.31 10.78
C VAL A 96 1.91 0.14 10.92
N LEU A 97 0.87 0.34 11.72
CA LEU A 97 -0.17 -0.63 11.98
C LEU A 97 -1.49 -0.08 11.46
N HIS A 98 -2.16 -0.84 10.60
CA HIS A 98 -3.51 -0.52 10.14
C HIS A 98 -4.53 -1.30 10.95
N VAL A 99 -5.46 -0.56 11.57
CA VAL A 99 -6.62 -1.07 12.28
C VAL A 99 -7.82 -0.86 11.34
N PRO A 100 -8.39 -1.93 10.76
CA PRO A 100 -9.52 -1.79 9.87
C PRO A 100 -10.74 -1.16 10.55
N GLY A 101 -11.60 -0.56 9.75
CA GLY A 101 -12.89 -0.05 10.19
C GLY A 101 -13.87 -1.16 10.56
N GLY A 102 -15.16 -0.85 10.58
CA GLY A 102 -16.21 -1.83 10.86
C GLY A 102 -16.61 -1.95 12.33
N TYR A 103 -16.08 -1.10 13.22
CA TYR A 103 -16.48 -1.16 14.62
C TYR A 103 -17.95 -0.79 14.86
N ARG A 104 -18.55 0.02 13.97
CA ARG A 104 -19.97 0.39 14.05
C ARG A 104 -20.91 -0.75 13.68
N THR A 105 -20.47 -1.71 12.87
CA THR A 105 -21.33 -2.84 12.46
C THR A 105 -21.45 -3.89 13.58
N ARG A 106 -20.54 -3.88 14.57
CA ARG A 106 -20.45 -4.80 15.73
C ARG A 106 -20.40 -6.30 15.41
N SER A 107 -20.68 -6.69 14.17
CA SER A 107 -20.79 -8.07 13.68
C SER A 107 -19.44 -8.68 13.30
N GLU A 108 -18.44 -7.86 12.99
CA GLU A 108 -17.13 -8.31 12.50
C GLU A 108 -15.99 -8.08 13.49
N LEU A 109 -16.28 -7.48 14.66
CA LEU A 109 -15.31 -7.18 15.72
C LEU A 109 -14.43 -8.38 16.15
N PRO A 110 -14.94 -9.63 16.29
CA PRO A 110 -14.12 -10.78 16.68
C PRO A 110 -13.17 -11.27 15.58
N LYS A 111 -13.36 -10.81 14.34
CA LYS A 111 -12.56 -11.18 13.15
C LYS A 111 -11.63 -10.06 12.70
N LEU A 112 -11.54 -8.96 13.46
CA LEU A 112 -10.70 -7.84 13.11
C LEU A 112 -9.24 -8.29 13.06
N LYS A 113 -8.63 -8.16 11.89
CA LYS A 113 -7.21 -8.40 11.68
C LYS A 113 -6.50 -7.06 11.64
N ILE A 114 -5.55 -6.84 12.53
CA ILE A 114 -4.69 -5.65 12.49
C ILE A 114 -3.46 -6.00 11.67
N TYR A 115 -3.13 -5.16 10.70
CA TYR A 115 -2.08 -5.42 9.73
C TYR A 115 -0.85 -4.57 10.03
N ALA A 116 0.33 -5.20 10.06
CA ALA A 116 1.60 -4.48 10.15
C ALA A 116 2.17 -4.17 8.77
N GLY A 117 2.87 -3.05 8.66
CA GLY A 117 3.59 -2.61 7.47
C GLY A 117 4.59 -3.66 6.99
N LEU A 118 4.52 -3.99 5.71
CA LEU A 118 5.47 -4.89 5.08
C LEU A 118 6.57 -4.07 4.38
N PRO A 119 7.85 -4.22 4.75
CA PRO A 119 8.94 -3.52 4.07
C PRO A 119 9.10 -3.97 2.61
N VAL A 120 8.88 -3.06 1.68
CA VAL A 120 9.04 -3.28 0.23
C VAL A 120 9.93 -2.19 -0.36
N ALA A 121 10.98 -2.57 -1.08
CA ALA A 121 11.78 -1.58 -1.79
C ALA A 121 10.93 -0.88 -2.85
N VAL A 122 10.99 0.45 -2.94
CA VAL A 122 10.14 1.25 -3.86
C VAL A 122 10.18 0.70 -5.29
N ARG A 123 11.38 0.36 -5.79
CA ARG A 123 11.56 -0.20 -7.15
C ARG A 123 10.93 -1.58 -7.36
N LYS A 124 10.71 -2.33 -6.29
CA LYS A 124 10.08 -3.65 -6.32
C LYS A 124 8.58 -3.59 -6.05
N PHE A 125 8.05 -2.41 -5.69
CA PHE A 125 6.65 -2.24 -5.35
C PHE A 125 5.69 -2.68 -6.48
N PRO A 126 5.89 -2.29 -7.76
CA PRO A 126 4.98 -2.70 -8.83
C PRO A 126 4.90 -4.23 -8.94
N VAL A 127 6.06 -4.89 -8.99
CA VAL A 127 6.13 -6.37 -9.05
C VAL A 127 5.49 -7.00 -7.82
N PHE A 128 5.72 -6.44 -6.63
CA PHE A 128 5.10 -6.91 -5.40
C PHE A 128 3.57 -6.80 -5.46
N TYR A 129 3.03 -5.64 -5.84
CA TYR A 129 1.60 -5.34 -5.90
C TYR A 129 0.87 -6.26 -6.88
N TRP A 130 1.34 -6.33 -8.13
CA TRP A 130 0.67 -7.11 -9.19
C TRP A 130 0.77 -8.62 -9.01
N ASN A 131 1.68 -9.10 -8.16
CA ASN A 131 1.79 -10.53 -7.82
C ASN A 131 1.20 -10.86 -6.43
N HIS A 132 0.61 -9.88 -5.74
CA HIS A 132 0.08 -10.09 -4.40
C HIS A 132 -1.25 -10.89 -4.46
N PRO A 133 -1.42 -11.97 -3.68
CA PRO A 133 -2.59 -12.86 -3.80
C PRO A 133 -3.94 -12.14 -3.65
N VAL A 134 -4.05 -11.22 -2.69
CA VAL A 134 -5.28 -10.44 -2.46
C VAL A 134 -5.61 -9.55 -3.66
N ILE A 135 -4.60 -9.00 -4.33
CA ILE A 135 -4.80 -8.16 -5.53
C ILE A 135 -5.30 -9.03 -6.68
N HIS A 136 -4.68 -10.19 -6.90
CA HIS A 136 -5.08 -11.13 -7.95
C HIS A 136 -6.52 -11.62 -7.78
N GLU A 137 -6.90 -12.01 -6.56
CA GLU A 137 -8.27 -12.47 -6.27
C GLU A 137 -9.32 -11.39 -6.54
N LEU A 138 -9.00 -10.13 -6.26
CA LEU A 138 -9.92 -9.01 -6.51
C LEU A 138 -9.97 -8.61 -7.98
N ASP A 139 -8.87 -8.76 -8.71
CA ASP A 139 -8.83 -8.57 -10.16
C ASP A 139 -9.66 -9.62 -10.89
N GLU A 140 -9.55 -10.89 -10.49
CA GLU A 140 -10.41 -11.98 -11.00
C GLU A 140 -11.90 -11.71 -10.77
N ARG A 141 -12.26 -10.99 -9.70
CA ARG A 141 -13.65 -10.60 -9.40
C ARG A 141 -14.08 -9.31 -10.11
N GLY A 142 -13.17 -8.56 -10.73
CA GLY A 142 -13.45 -7.28 -11.37
C GLY A 142 -13.61 -6.09 -10.40
N ILE A 143 -13.08 -6.22 -9.18
CA ILE A 143 -13.35 -5.30 -8.04
C ILE A 143 -12.11 -4.46 -7.67
N THR A 144 -11.15 -4.33 -8.60
CA THR A 144 -9.86 -3.65 -8.36
C THR A 144 -9.98 -2.20 -7.90
N ARG A 145 -11.08 -1.49 -8.21
CA ARG A 145 -11.27 -0.11 -7.75
C ARG A 145 -11.50 0.01 -6.25
N ILE A 146 -11.99 -1.04 -5.59
CA ILE A 146 -12.26 -1.01 -4.16
C ILE A 146 -10.97 -1.09 -3.35
N ILE A 147 -9.99 -1.91 -3.77
CA ILE A 147 -8.75 -2.06 -2.99
C ILE A 147 -7.96 -0.75 -2.90
N ILE A 148 -8.04 0.07 -3.95
CA ILE A 148 -7.45 1.41 -4.00
C ILE A 148 -7.91 2.27 -2.83
N GLN A 149 -9.19 2.16 -2.51
CA GLN A 149 -9.85 3.03 -1.55
C GLN A 149 -9.88 2.43 -0.15
N TYR A 150 -9.90 1.09 -0.04
CA TYR A 150 -10.23 0.40 1.21
C TYR A 150 -9.24 -0.70 1.61
N GLY A 151 -8.15 -0.91 0.87
CA GLY A 151 -7.26 -2.05 1.12
C GLY A 151 -5.80 -1.89 0.73
N LEU A 152 -5.36 -0.71 0.29
CA LEU A 152 -3.96 -0.45 -0.05
C LEU A 152 -3.48 0.85 0.61
N TRP A 153 -2.42 0.72 1.40
CA TRP A 153 -1.70 1.86 1.96
C TRP A 153 -0.20 1.67 1.78
N GLY A 154 0.50 2.76 1.50
CA GLY A 154 1.96 2.75 1.38
C GLY A 154 2.56 3.95 2.10
N PHE A 155 3.47 3.69 3.02
CA PHE A 155 4.14 4.70 3.82
C PHE A 155 5.63 4.69 3.55
N CYS A 156 6.31 5.82 3.65
CA CYS A 156 7.76 5.80 3.71
C CYS A 156 8.21 5.21 5.06
N GLN A 157 9.07 4.19 5.05
CA GLN A 157 9.55 3.58 6.29
C GLN A 157 10.29 4.57 7.22
N ARG A 158 10.86 5.65 6.68
CA ARG A 158 11.67 6.59 7.46
C ARG A 158 10.89 7.79 7.98
N CYS A 159 10.11 8.44 7.11
CA CYS A 159 9.37 9.65 7.49
C CYS A 159 7.87 9.42 7.68
N HIS A 160 7.41 8.18 7.49
CA HIS A 160 6.00 7.76 7.59
C HIS A 160 5.03 8.55 6.71
N HIS A 161 5.55 9.26 5.69
CA HIS A 161 4.74 9.91 4.69
C HIS A 161 3.88 8.89 3.97
N GLN A 162 2.56 9.06 4.01
CA GLN A 162 1.59 8.24 3.30
C GLN A 162 1.51 8.69 1.85
N PHE A 163 1.77 7.78 0.92
CA PHE A 163 1.64 8.04 -0.50
C PHE A 163 0.19 7.86 -0.96
N SER A 164 -0.21 8.64 -1.96
CA SER A 164 -1.53 8.48 -2.57
C SER A 164 -1.68 7.08 -3.17
N PRO A 165 -2.79 6.36 -2.90
CA PRO A 165 -3.08 5.09 -3.55
C PRO A 165 -3.04 5.19 -5.07
N ALA A 166 -3.53 6.31 -5.63
CA ALA A 166 -3.49 6.58 -7.07
C ALA A 166 -2.06 6.60 -7.61
N VAL A 167 -1.11 7.15 -6.85
CA VAL A 167 0.31 7.13 -7.23
C VAL A 167 0.87 5.71 -7.17
N LEU A 168 0.63 4.99 -6.06
CA LEU A 168 1.20 3.66 -5.83
C LEU A 168 0.84 2.68 -6.95
N MET A 169 -0.42 2.57 -7.35
CA MET A 169 -0.84 1.58 -8.35
C MET A 169 -0.41 1.92 -9.77
N ASN A 170 -0.22 3.21 -10.05
CA ASN A 170 0.24 3.69 -11.35
C ASN A 170 1.78 3.74 -11.42
N LEU A 171 2.49 3.20 -10.41
CA LEU A 171 3.93 3.09 -10.50
C LEU A 171 4.30 2.12 -11.62
N PRO A 172 5.10 2.56 -12.59
CA PRO A 172 5.44 1.74 -13.73
C PRO A 172 6.36 0.58 -13.34
N HIS A 173 6.22 -0.55 -14.02
CA HIS A 173 7.09 -1.72 -13.79
C HIS A 173 8.51 -1.45 -14.30
N THR A 174 8.61 -0.66 -15.36
CA THR A 174 9.86 -0.30 -16.00
C THR A 174 10.03 1.21 -16.08
N THR A 175 11.27 1.68 -16.10
CA THR A 175 11.55 3.12 -16.14
C THR A 175 11.02 3.82 -17.41
N GLY A 176 10.76 3.05 -18.49
CA GLY A 176 10.36 3.56 -19.80
C GLY A 176 8.85 3.70 -20.02
N GLU A 177 8.01 3.22 -19.09
CA GLU A 177 6.56 3.37 -19.21
C GLU A 177 6.12 4.84 -19.09
N ILE A 178 5.15 5.21 -19.93
CA ILE A 178 4.55 6.54 -19.97
C ILE A 178 3.44 6.57 -18.92
N VAL A 179 3.55 7.48 -17.97
CA VAL A 179 2.52 7.74 -16.96
C VAL A 179 1.73 8.97 -17.41
N ASP A 180 0.40 8.88 -17.42
CA ASP A 180 -0.44 10.05 -17.60
C ASP A 180 -0.50 10.83 -16.28
N TYR A 181 0.10 12.02 -16.28
CA TYR A 181 0.13 12.91 -15.12
C TYR A 181 -1.10 13.82 -15.04
N ARG A 182 -1.96 13.84 -16.07
CA ARG A 182 -3.07 14.82 -16.17
C ARG A 182 -4.15 14.63 -15.11
N SER A 183 -4.26 13.42 -14.56
CA SER A 183 -5.21 13.09 -13.49
C SER A 183 -4.65 13.25 -12.07
N LEU A 184 -3.37 13.60 -11.93
CA LEU A 184 -2.69 13.72 -10.65
C LEU A 184 -2.69 15.18 -10.17
N SER A 185 -2.94 15.37 -8.87
CA SER A 185 -2.69 16.64 -8.19
C SER A 185 -1.21 17.01 -8.19
N SER A 186 -0.88 18.25 -7.82
CA SER A 186 0.53 18.72 -7.71
C SER A 186 1.37 17.82 -6.83
N ASP A 187 0.82 17.39 -5.70
CA ASP A 187 1.54 16.61 -4.70
C ASP A 187 1.73 15.16 -5.20
N GLU A 188 0.69 14.59 -5.81
CA GLU A 188 0.76 13.27 -6.43
C GLU A 188 1.74 13.23 -7.61
N MET A 189 1.86 14.32 -8.37
CA MET A 189 2.89 14.43 -9.41
C MET A 189 4.30 14.38 -8.82
N VAL A 190 4.54 15.04 -7.68
CA VAL A 190 5.83 15.02 -6.99
C VAL A 190 6.15 13.62 -6.47
N GLU A 191 5.16 12.98 -5.83
CA GLU A 191 5.27 11.59 -5.37
C GLU A 191 5.58 10.63 -6.52
N MET A 192 4.81 10.69 -7.61
CA MET A 192 4.99 9.84 -8.78
C MET A 192 6.38 10.01 -9.39
N LYS A 193 6.85 11.26 -9.58
CA LYS A 193 8.19 11.52 -10.12
C LYS A 193 9.28 10.92 -9.22
N SER A 194 9.20 11.13 -7.91
CA SER A 194 10.22 10.64 -6.99
C SER A 194 10.20 9.11 -6.85
N LEU A 195 9.03 8.51 -6.70
CA LEU A 195 8.89 7.06 -6.54
C LEU A 195 9.38 6.31 -7.79
N ARG A 196 9.19 6.87 -9.00
CA ARG A 196 9.80 6.33 -10.24
C ARG A 196 11.33 6.25 -10.18
N THR A 197 11.99 7.16 -9.46
CA THR A 197 13.45 7.09 -9.26
C THR A 197 13.86 6.08 -8.16
N GLY A 198 12.88 5.59 -7.40
CA GLY A 198 13.04 4.58 -6.37
C GLY A 198 13.20 5.15 -4.95
N CYS A 199 12.73 6.38 -4.69
CA CYS A 199 12.86 7.00 -3.36
C CYS A 199 11.66 7.87 -2.98
N CYS A 200 11.50 8.06 -1.67
CA CYS A 200 10.57 9.04 -1.08
C CYS A 200 11.03 10.48 -1.38
N PRO A 201 10.15 11.39 -1.82
CA PRO A 201 10.52 12.78 -2.13
C PRO A 201 10.91 13.59 -0.88
N TYR A 202 10.44 13.20 0.31
CA TYR A 202 10.62 13.97 1.54
C TYR A 202 11.89 13.62 2.34
N CYS A 203 12.39 12.39 2.21
CA CYS A 203 13.56 11.94 2.97
C CYS A 203 14.54 11.05 2.19
N SER A 204 14.31 10.88 0.88
CA SER A 204 15.10 10.07 -0.05
C SER A 204 15.24 8.58 0.32
N HIS A 205 14.47 8.10 1.31
CA HIS A 205 14.49 6.69 1.71
C HIS A 205 13.90 5.80 0.61
N ARG A 206 14.38 4.55 0.53
CA ARG A 206 14.11 3.64 -0.60
C ARG A 206 13.17 2.48 -0.25
N ILE A 207 12.65 2.45 0.97
CA ILE A 207 11.77 1.40 1.47
C ILE A 207 10.40 1.99 1.80
N LEU A 208 9.37 1.33 1.32
CA LEU A 208 7.98 1.53 1.69
C LEU A 208 7.59 0.53 2.78
N LEU A 209 6.73 0.96 3.70
CA LEU A 209 5.90 0.07 4.51
C LEU A 209 4.56 -0.03 3.81
N VAL A 210 4.29 -1.19 3.23
CA VAL A 210 3.07 -1.45 2.44
C VAL A 210 2.11 -2.26 3.26
N ILE A 211 0.85 -1.86 3.28
CA ILE A 211 -0.24 -2.61 3.89
C ILE A 211 -1.24 -2.95 2.79
N ILE A 212 -1.47 -4.25 2.59
CA ILE A 212 -2.58 -4.75 1.78
C ILE A 212 -3.52 -5.53 2.71
N SER A 213 -4.72 -5.00 2.92
CA SER A 213 -5.73 -5.66 3.76
C SER A 213 -6.81 -6.33 2.91
N GLU A 214 -7.43 -7.36 3.50
CA GLU A 214 -8.71 -7.85 3.00
C GLU A 214 -9.76 -6.74 3.15
N VAL A 215 -10.54 -6.49 2.10
CA VAL A 215 -11.64 -5.53 2.17
C VAL A 215 -12.89 -6.25 2.69
N PRO A 216 -13.57 -5.74 3.74
CA PRO A 216 -14.78 -6.36 4.26
C PRO A 216 -15.89 -6.49 3.22
N HIS A 217 -16.65 -7.58 3.27
CA HIS A 217 -17.73 -7.85 2.31
C HIS A 217 -18.80 -6.75 2.29
N TYR A 218 -19.13 -6.15 3.44
CA TYR A 218 -20.12 -5.08 3.47
C TYR A 218 -19.67 -3.82 2.70
N VAL A 219 -18.36 -3.53 2.65
CA VAL A 219 -17.79 -2.44 1.85
C VAL A 219 -17.90 -2.77 0.37
N ILE A 220 -17.57 -4.01 0.01
CA ILE A 220 -17.71 -4.52 -1.35
C ILE A 220 -19.16 -4.38 -1.81
N SER A 221 -20.11 -4.96 -1.08
CA SER A 221 -21.54 -4.89 -1.43
C SER A 221 -22.09 -3.46 -1.45
N ALA A 222 -21.67 -2.59 -0.54
CA ALA A 222 -22.11 -1.19 -0.55
C ALA A 222 -21.64 -0.45 -1.80
N SER A 223 -20.40 -0.68 -2.23
CA SER A 223 -19.85 -0.06 -3.43
C SER A 223 -20.48 -0.60 -4.72
N GLU A 224 -20.76 -1.91 -4.80
CA GLU A 224 -21.43 -2.54 -5.95
C GLU A 224 -22.85 -1.99 -6.12
N ASN A 225 -23.57 -1.83 -5.01
CA ASN A 225 -24.90 -1.21 -4.99
C ASN A 225 -24.87 0.26 -5.42
N LEU A 226 -23.79 1.00 -5.16
CA LEU A 226 -23.62 2.37 -5.62
C LEU A 226 -23.31 2.43 -7.13
N SER A 227 -22.52 1.50 -7.67
CA SER A 227 -22.29 1.42 -9.13
C SER A 227 -23.56 1.09 -9.91
N HIS A 228 -24.43 0.20 -9.40
CA HIS A 228 -25.71 -0.12 -10.05
C HIS A 228 -26.65 1.09 -10.12
N ARG A 229 -26.65 1.98 -9.10
CA ARG A 229 -27.47 3.21 -9.11
C ARG A 229 -27.02 4.26 -10.13
N TRP A 230 -25.79 4.16 -10.64
CA TRP A 230 -25.27 5.05 -11.68
C TRP A 230 -25.60 4.56 -13.09
N ASP A 231 -25.71 3.25 -13.31
CA ASP A 231 -26.14 2.68 -14.59
C ASP A 231 -27.64 2.88 -14.85
N ASP A 232 -28.49 2.88 -13.81
CA ASP A 232 -29.93 3.15 -13.93
C ASP A 232 -30.28 4.61 -14.30
N ARG A 233 -29.29 5.50 -14.39
CA ARG A 233 -29.48 6.92 -14.74
C ARG A 233 -28.97 7.28 -16.15
N ARG A 234 -28.71 6.29 -17.01
CA ARG A 234 -28.37 6.52 -18.43
C ARG A 234 -29.48 6.08 -19.36
#